data_AF-A0A518I2S4-F1
#
_entry.id   AF-A0A518I2S4-F1
#
_cell.length_a   1.000
_cell.length_b   1.000
_cell.length_c   1.000
_cell.angle_alpha   90.00
_cell.angle_beta   90.00
_cell.angle_gamma   90.00
#
_symmetry.space_group_name_H-M   'P 1'
#
loop_
_entity.id
_entity.type
_entity.pdbx_description
1 polymer ?
#
loop_
_entity_poly.entity_id
_entity_poly.type
_entity_poly.pdbx_seq_one_letter_code
_entity_poly.pdbx_strand_id
1 'polypeptide(L)'
;MAVIETDKEISWEKDYADRINPELMNTLLHRAVPVLDWTGWKITRVGPGFCESVLPLAIETTNQHGTHQAALISLSADYTGGMALTTLLTGTPLTGIHRGRPDESASLWLVGMDVKYENPSTSHLRAVSRVDPKTARRIQSRYFSGRVVLATLNVEFWSEDGERVATAVMRYFAQATQRLLEHRSGGERSTMTKLNLKTSARIIAGLRAMDSPAGSKTMSDSQGRQLRIDAPHDKAAAGTHGLLQAKRLQKVLPQLGAMVGARTRHCDEVLRSIPGIEQLVMLGAGLDMRPLRRAAELSGATVFELDLPVMLAERQHVIERLETQLGGPAAAPERHQIAADFLQDDVGELLQRHFAFSETALTLFVYEGCSMYFDEQQNRRLLSSIRRRMRHPESVLWMDCVTPAVINEGTGDPNIHEFVDRMEMIGERFVYGPADPEAFLRSCGFVCCSDDTAQDYLGSEDPTLGEYRFVTARQDVLDLS
;
A
#
# COMPACT_ATOMS: atom_id res chain seq x y z
N MET A 1 -25.74 11.25 11.33
CA MET A 1 -25.78 12.19 10.19
C MET A 1 -24.81 13.31 10.51
N ALA A 2 -23.54 13.14 10.15
CA ALA A 2 -22.59 14.24 10.13
C ALA A 2 -22.73 14.91 8.77
N VAL A 3 -23.22 16.15 8.80
CA VAL A 3 -23.14 17.06 7.66
C VAL A 3 -21.65 17.29 7.45
N ILE A 4 -21.15 17.01 6.25
CA ILE A 4 -19.83 17.48 5.84
C ILE A 4 -19.92 19.00 5.95
N GLU A 5 -19.20 19.59 6.91
CA GLU A 5 -19.00 21.04 6.97
C GLU A 5 -18.34 21.45 5.66
N THR A 6 -19.15 21.90 4.71
CA THR A 6 -18.68 22.52 3.46
C THR A 6 -18.19 23.91 3.81
N ASP A 7 -16.98 23.98 4.36
CA ASP A 7 -16.31 25.24 4.63
C ASP A 7 -15.68 25.75 3.32
N LYS A 8 -16.31 26.80 2.77
CA LYS A 8 -16.00 27.58 1.54
C LYS A 8 -16.27 26.90 0.19
N GLU A 9 -17.28 27.42 -0.51
CA GLU A 9 -17.51 27.22 -1.94
C GLU A 9 -16.26 27.68 -2.72
N ILE A 10 -15.46 26.74 -3.22
CA ILE A 10 -14.23 27.04 -3.98
C ILE A 10 -14.63 27.53 -5.38
N SER A 11 -14.16 28.71 -5.77
CA SER A 11 -14.41 29.24 -7.12
C SER A 11 -13.70 28.41 -8.19
N TRP A 12 -14.22 28.42 -9.42
CA TRP A 12 -13.58 27.74 -10.54
C TRP A 12 -12.16 28.26 -10.79
N GLU A 13 -11.94 29.56 -10.67
CA GLU A 13 -10.62 30.17 -10.91
C GLU A 13 -9.58 29.67 -9.91
N LYS A 14 -9.98 29.53 -8.64
CA LYS A 14 -9.12 28.97 -7.60
C LYS A 14 -8.87 27.49 -7.82
N ASP A 15 -9.92 26.72 -8.08
CA ASP A 15 -9.81 25.29 -8.37
C ASP A 15 -8.95 25.00 -9.61
N TYR A 16 -9.06 25.84 -10.64
CA TYR A 16 -8.22 25.79 -11.82
C TYR A 16 -6.75 26.00 -11.47
N ALA A 17 -6.44 27.07 -10.74
CA ALA A 17 -5.07 27.39 -10.36
C ALA A 17 -4.45 26.28 -9.49
N ASP A 18 -5.20 25.80 -8.50
CA ASP A 18 -4.64 24.95 -7.44
C ASP A 18 -4.71 23.45 -7.75
N ARG A 19 -5.67 23.01 -8.59
CA ARG A 19 -5.97 21.59 -8.77
C ARG A 19 -5.90 21.11 -10.22
N ILE A 20 -6.55 21.80 -11.15
CA ILE A 20 -6.87 21.20 -12.46
C ILE A 20 -6.22 21.84 -13.70
N ASN A 21 -5.36 22.86 -13.55
CA ASN A 21 -4.71 23.46 -14.72
C ASN A 21 -3.88 22.43 -15.52
N PRO A 22 -3.75 22.59 -16.86
CA PRO A 22 -3.09 21.60 -17.70
C PRO A 22 -1.63 21.31 -17.33
N GLU A 23 -0.86 22.31 -16.89
CA GLU A 23 0.54 22.12 -16.53
C GLU A 23 0.67 21.16 -15.34
N LEU A 24 -0.03 21.47 -14.24
CA LEU A 24 -0.08 20.62 -13.05
C LEU A 24 -0.60 19.22 -13.37
N MET A 25 -1.74 19.12 -14.07
CA MET A 25 -2.35 17.83 -14.34
C MET A 25 -1.50 16.95 -15.25
N ASN A 26 -0.79 17.52 -16.22
CA ASN A 26 0.15 16.76 -17.04
C ASN A 26 1.27 16.18 -16.17
N THR A 27 1.88 16.98 -15.29
CA THR A 27 2.92 16.50 -14.36
C THR A 27 2.40 15.37 -13.46
N LEU A 28 1.22 15.54 -12.85
CA LEU A 28 0.64 14.54 -11.96
C LEU A 28 0.27 13.25 -12.71
N LEU A 29 -0.37 13.36 -13.87
CA LEU A 29 -0.79 12.20 -14.66
C LEU A 29 0.39 11.43 -15.25
N HIS A 30 1.42 12.12 -15.75
CA HIS A 30 2.65 11.49 -16.25
C HIS A 30 3.38 10.72 -15.15
N ARG A 31 3.42 11.28 -13.94
CA ARG A 31 3.99 10.60 -12.77
C ARG A 31 3.19 9.36 -12.37
N ALA A 32 1.87 9.48 -12.30
CA ALA A 32 1.00 8.39 -11.88
C ALA A 32 0.84 7.29 -12.95
N VAL A 33 0.95 7.67 -14.22
CA VAL A 33 0.65 6.82 -15.39
C VAL A 33 1.77 6.96 -16.43
N PRO A 34 2.90 6.25 -16.25
CA PRO A 34 4.09 6.45 -17.08
C PRO A 34 3.90 6.21 -18.58
N VAL A 35 2.86 5.45 -18.97
CA VAL A 35 2.53 5.27 -20.40
C VAL A 35 2.04 6.57 -21.05
N LEU A 36 1.44 7.50 -20.30
CA LEU A 36 1.06 8.82 -20.82
C LEU A 36 2.29 9.67 -21.13
N ASP A 37 3.30 9.63 -20.25
CA ASP A 37 4.59 10.30 -20.48
C ASP A 37 5.31 9.68 -21.69
N TRP A 38 5.40 8.35 -21.72
CA TRP A 38 6.03 7.61 -22.82
C TRP A 38 5.40 7.89 -24.18
N THR A 39 4.09 8.10 -24.23
CA THR A 39 3.35 8.40 -25.47
C THR A 39 3.33 9.89 -25.80
N GLY A 40 3.84 10.76 -24.92
CA GLY A 40 3.74 12.20 -25.04
C GLY A 40 2.30 12.74 -24.95
N TRP A 41 1.34 11.94 -24.49
CA TRP A 41 -0.05 12.35 -24.33
C TRP A 41 -0.14 13.49 -23.33
N LYS A 42 -0.90 14.54 -23.64
CA LYS A 42 -1.04 15.68 -22.71
C LYS A 42 -2.37 16.41 -22.86
N ILE A 43 -2.84 16.96 -21.75
CA ILE A 43 -3.95 17.91 -21.69
C ILE A 43 -3.48 19.25 -22.25
N THR A 44 -4.27 19.83 -23.15
CA THR A 44 -4.02 21.16 -23.72
C THR A 44 -4.93 22.21 -23.12
N ARG A 45 -6.15 21.83 -22.73
CA ARG A 45 -7.13 22.76 -22.19
C ARG A 45 -8.17 22.04 -21.32
N VAL A 46 -8.61 22.72 -20.27
CA VAL A 46 -9.70 22.28 -19.40
C VAL A 46 -10.70 23.41 -19.17
N GLY A 47 -11.93 23.04 -18.84
CA GLY A 47 -13.03 23.94 -18.48
C GLY A 47 -14.08 23.17 -17.67
N PRO A 48 -15.09 23.82 -17.06
CA PRO A 48 -16.12 23.10 -16.32
C PRO A 48 -16.85 22.08 -17.21
N GLY A 49 -16.70 20.80 -16.93
CA GLY A 49 -17.23 19.71 -17.75
C GLY A 49 -16.56 19.58 -19.11
N PHE A 50 -15.32 20.02 -19.26
CA PHE A 50 -14.61 20.05 -20.54
C PHE A 50 -13.14 19.68 -20.39
N CYS A 51 -12.64 18.83 -21.29
CA CYS A 51 -11.23 18.57 -21.44
C CYS A 51 -10.88 18.42 -22.92
N GLU A 52 -9.73 18.97 -23.30
CA GLU A 52 -9.05 18.73 -24.56
C GLU A 52 -7.65 18.19 -24.28
N SER A 53 -7.27 17.15 -25.02
CA SER A 53 -5.95 16.56 -24.95
C SER A 53 -5.42 16.28 -26.36
N VAL A 54 -4.13 15.98 -26.44
CA VAL A 54 -3.48 15.52 -27.67
C VAL A 54 -2.79 14.19 -27.40
N LEU A 55 -3.04 13.22 -28.28
CA LEU A 55 -2.20 12.04 -28.47
C LEU A 55 -1.30 12.34 -29.68
N PRO A 56 -0.01 12.66 -29.47
CA PRO A 56 0.86 13.01 -30.58
C PRO A 56 1.11 11.77 -31.45
N LEU A 57 1.28 12.02 -32.74
CA LEU A 57 1.88 11.08 -33.69
C LEU A 57 3.40 11.08 -33.47
N ALA A 58 3.91 10.01 -32.89
CA ALA A 58 5.31 9.79 -32.54
C ALA A 58 5.70 8.33 -32.84
N ILE A 59 6.96 7.97 -32.63
CA ILE A 59 7.45 6.61 -32.91
C ILE A 59 6.68 5.57 -32.06
N GLU A 60 6.33 5.94 -30.85
CA GLU A 60 5.69 5.11 -29.83
C GLU A 60 4.18 4.95 -30.08
N THR A 61 3.59 5.89 -30.82
CA THR A 61 2.13 6.00 -31.03
C THR A 61 1.71 5.80 -32.49
N THR A 62 2.67 5.77 -33.42
CA THR A 62 2.41 5.58 -34.86
C THR A 62 1.92 4.17 -35.17
N ASN A 63 1.06 4.09 -36.17
CA ASN A 63 0.52 2.85 -36.70
C ASN A 63 1.09 2.62 -38.09
N GLN A 64 2.20 1.91 -38.18
CA GLN A 64 2.60 1.35 -39.48
C GLN A 64 1.83 0.06 -39.76
N HIS A 65 1.58 -0.84 -38.78
CA HIS A 65 0.96 -2.16 -39.04
C HIS A 65 0.22 -2.84 -37.83
N GLY A 66 -0.36 -2.12 -36.86
CA GLY A 66 -0.78 -2.75 -35.58
C GLY A 66 -2.11 -2.32 -34.94
N THR A 67 -2.67 -3.20 -34.10
CA THR A 67 -3.90 -2.97 -33.30
C THR A 67 -3.65 -2.15 -32.03
N HIS A 68 -2.40 -1.89 -31.65
CA HIS A 68 -2.04 -1.14 -30.43
C HIS A 68 -2.52 0.32 -30.48
N GLN A 69 -2.67 0.90 -31.67
CA GLN A 69 -3.25 2.24 -31.84
C GLN A 69 -4.67 2.32 -31.24
N ALA A 70 -5.44 1.25 -31.32
CA ALA A 70 -6.77 1.21 -30.71
C ALA A 70 -6.70 1.28 -29.18
N ALA A 71 -5.69 0.63 -28.57
CA ALA A 71 -5.46 0.70 -27.13
C ALA A 71 -4.98 2.11 -26.70
N LEU A 72 -4.13 2.76 -27.49
CA LEU A 72 -3.67 4.13 -27.23
C LEU A 72 -4.80 5.17 -27.36
N ILE A 73 -5.67 5.03 -28.37
CA ILE A 73 -6.85 5.89 -28.52
C ILE A 73 -7.83 5.65 -27.36
N SER A 74 -8.03 4.41 -26.95
CA SER A 74 -8.86 4.07 -25.79
C SER A 74 -8.31 4.66 -24.49
N LEU A 75 -7.00 4.59 -24.28
CA LEU A 75 -6.31 5.22 -23.14
C LEU A 75 -6.47 6.75 -23.19
N SER A 76 -6.23 7.37 -24.35
CA SER A 76 -6.43 8.81 -24.54
C SER A 76 -7.89 9.22 -24.28
N ALA A 77 -8.86 8.40 -24.70
CA ALA A 77 -10.27 8.64 -24.43
C ALA A 77 -10.56 8.59 -22.94
N ASP A 78 -9.98 7.61 -22.23
CA ASP A 78 -10.19 7.42 -20.81
C ASP A 78 -9.74 8.63 -20.01
N TYR A 79 -8.51 9.09 -20.22
CA TYR A 79 -7.98 10.25 -19.49
C TYR A 79 -8.64 11.57 -19.92
N THR A 80 -9.06 11.71 -21.17
CA THR A 80 -9.78 12.92 -21.63
C THR A 80 -11.17 13.01 -21.02
N GLY A 81 -11.95 11.92 -21.05
CA GLY A 81 -13.28 11.87 -20.44
C GLY A 81 -13.23 11.94 -18.92
N GLY A 82 -12.28 11.23 -18.30
CA GLY A 82 -12.05 11.24 -16.86
C GLY A 82 -11.67 12.63 -16.35
N MET A 83 -10.83 13.36 -17.10
CA MET A 83 -10.49 14.75 -16.77
C MET A 83 -11.70 15.68 -16.91
N ALA A 84 -12.50 15.54 -17.97
CA ALA A 84 -13.75 16.32 -18.11
C ALA A 84 -14.71 16.07 -16.94
N LEU A 85 -14.83 14.82 -16.46
CA LEU A 85 -15.58 14.50 -15.25
C LEU A 85 -14.97 15.16 -14.01
N THR A 86 -13.65 15.12 -13.87
CA THR A 86 -12.90 15.67 -12.73
C THR A 86 -13.08 17.17 -12.55
N THR A 87 -13.18 17.92 -13.66
CA THR A 87 -13.47 19.37 -13.62
C THR A 87 -14.85 19.70 -13.04
N LEU A 88 -15.78 18.74 -12.96
CA LEU A 88 -17.08 18.94 -12.33
C LEU A 88 -17.05 18.73 -10.80
N LEU A 89 -16.00 18.10 -10.28
CA LEU A 89 -15.81 17.82 -8.85
C LEU A 89 -14.94 18.92 -8.22
N THR A 90 -15.42 20.17 -8.30
CA THR A 90 -14.71 21.37 -7.85
C THR A 90 -14.21 21.21 -6.41
N GLY A 91 -12.95 21.56 -6.16
CA GLY A 91 -12.35 21.49 -4.83
C GLY A 91 -12.05 20.08 -4.33
N THR A 92 -12.28 19.05 -5.15
CA THR A 92 -12.13 17.65 -4.73
C THR A 92 -10.89 17.02 -5.40
N PRO A 93 -9.82 16.74 -4.64
CA PRO A 93 -8.66 15.99 -5.13
C PRO A 93 -9.04 14.60 -5.66
N LEU A 94 -8.32 14.09 -6.66
CA LEU A 94 -8.45 12.70 -7.11
C LEU A 94 -7.46 11.79 -6.38
N THR A 95 -7.97 10.71 -5.79
CA THR A 95 -7.15 9.67 -5.15
C THR A 95 -6.18 9.04 -6.15
N GLY A 96 -4.90 8.99 -5.77
CA GLY A 96 -3.82 8.43 -6.59
C GLY A 96 -3.26 9.37 -7.67
N ILE A 97 -3.81 10.58 -7.82
CA ILE A 97 -3.29 11.61 -8.74
C ILE A 97 -2.89 12.88 -7.98
N HIS A 98 -3.78 13.41 -7.15
CA HIS A 98 -3.53 14.61 -6.35
C HIS A 98 -3.00 14.21 -4.96
N ARG A 99 -2.26 15.13 -4.33
CA ARG A 99 -1.96 15.06 -2.88
C ARG A 99 -3.25 15.27 -2.08
N GLY A 100 -3.37 14.60 -0.93
CA GLY A 100 -4.50 14.79 -0.02
C GLY A 100 -4.98 13.52 0.66
N ARG A 101 -5.88 13.70 1.63
CA ARG A 101 -6.39 12.61 2.46
C ARG A 101 -7.60 11.90 1.83
N PRO A 102 -7.78 10.59 2.06
CA PRO A 102 -8.92 9.84 1.53
C PRO A 102 -10.30 10.35 1.95
N ASP A 103 -10.40 11.11 3.04
CA ASP A 103 -11.64 11.75 3.51
C ASP A 103 -12.03 13.00 2.72
N GLU A 104 -11.09 13.57 1.96
CA GLU A 104 -11.29 14.79 1.17
C GLU A 104 -11.29 14.53 -0.35
N SER A 105 -10.98 13.31 -0.78
CA SER A 105 -10.75 12.97 -2.18
C SER A 105 -11.88 12.16 -2.85
N ALA A 106 -11.86 12.15 -4.18
CA ALA A 106 -12.71 11.31 -5.03
C ALA A 106 -11.93 10.10 -5.55
N SER A 107 -12.58 8.94 -5.55
CA SER A 107 -12.15 7.78 -6.35
C SER A 107 -12.93 7.77 -7.65
N LEU A 108 -12.22 7.66 -8.78
CA LEU A 108 -12.77 7.69 -10.12
C LEU A 108 -12.11 6.59 -10.97
N TRP A 109 -12.89 5.81 -11.71
CA TRP A 109 -12.37 4.85 -12.68
C TRP A 109 -13.35 4.59 -13.82
N LEU A 110 -12.82 4.06 -14.93
CA LEU A 110 -13.60 3.62 -16.08
C LEU A 110 -14.27 2.27 -15.78
N VAL A 111 -15.59 2.21 -15.95
CA VAL A 111 -16.41 1.00 -15.82
C VAL A 111 -16.55 0.27 -17.15
N GLY A 112 -16.53 1.01 -18.26
CA GLY A 112 -16.61 0.44 -19.59
C GLY A 112 -16.46 1.50 -20.67
N MET A 113 -16.09 1.06 -21.86
CA MET A 113 -15.89 1.91 -23.03
C MET A 113 -16.38 1.22 -24.30
N ASP A 114 -16.82 2.04 -25.24
CA ASP A 114 -17.07 1.66 -26.63
C ASP A 114 -16.38 2.69 -27.52
N VAL A 115 -15.50 2.24 -28.42
CA VAL A 115 -14.75 3.13 -29.34
C VAL A 115 -15.07 2.75 -30.77
N LYS A 116 -15.61 3.71 -31.52
CA LYS A 116 -15.93 3.58 -32.94
C LYS A 116 -14.93 4.38 -33.76
N TYR A 117 -14.17 3.66 -34.59
CA TYR A 117 -13.24 4.24 -35.55
C TYR A 117 -13.98 4.59 -36.84
N GLU A 118 -13.76 5.80 -37.33
CA GLU A 118 -14.38 6.32 -38.54
C GLU A 118 -13.35 6.49 -39.65
N ASN A 119 -12.17 7.03 -39.33
CA ASN A 119 -11.08 7.27 -40.28
C ASN A 119 -9.71 6.87 -39.69
N PRO A 120 -8.71 6.52 -40.51
CA PRO A 120 -7.35 6.28 -40.04
C PRO A 120 -6.72 7.57 -39.50
N SER A 121 -5.92 7.44 -38.45
CA SER A 121 -5.13 8.55 -37.91
C SER A 121 -3.77 8.62 -38.61
N THR A 122 -3.49 9.77 -39.23
CA THR A 122 -2.24 10.06 -39.96
C THR A 122 -1.49 11.28 -39.40
N SER A 123 -2.00 11.90 -38.33
CA SER A 123 -1.46 13.10 -37.69
C SER A 123 -1.71 13.07 -36.18
N HIS A 124 -1.28 14.11 -35.46
CA HIS A 124 -1.61 14.27 -34.05
C HIS A 124 -3.12 14.20 -33.84
N LEU A 125 -3.55 13.42 -32.84
CA LEU A 125 -4.96 13.26 -32.53
C LEU A 125 -5.37 14.19 -31.41
N ARG A 126 -6.26 15.13 -31.72
CA ARG A 126 -6.90 15.99 -30.73
C ARG A 126 -8.15 15.30 -30.20
N ALA A 127 -8.16 14.99 -28.91
CA ALA A 127 -9.31 14.41 -28.23
C ALA A 127 -10.08 15.49 -27.47
N VAL A 128 -11.41 15.48 -27.58
CA VAL A 128 -12.28 16.46 -26.94
C VAL A 128 -13.42 15.76 -26.21
N SER A 129 -13.61 16.06 -24.93
CA SER A 129 -14.79 15.67 -24.17
C SER A 129 -15.51 16.91 -23.65
N ARG A 130 -16.83 16.96 -23.87
CA ARG A 130 -17.70 18.03 -23.39
C ARG A 130 -18.95 17.44 -22.76
N VAL A 131 -19.16 17.73 -21.50
CA VAL A 131 -20.35 17.31 -20.74
C VAL A 131 -21.44 18.35 -20.94
N ASP A 132 -22.65 17.91 -21.31
CA ASP A 132 -23.78 18.83 -21.45
C ASP A 132 -24.23 19.40 -20.09
N PRO A 133 -24.78 20.63 -20.02
CA PRO A 133 -25.12 21.28 -18.75
C PRO A 133 -26.13 20.53 -17.88
N LYS A 134 -26.98 19.66 -18.45
CA LYS A 134 -27.94 18.88 -17.68
C LYS A 134 -27.23 17.71 -17.01
N THR A 135 -26.37 17.00 -17.74
CA THR A 135 -25.56 15.91 -17.20
C THR A 135 -24.55 16.43 -16.17
N ALA A 136 -23.91 17.57 -16.43
CA ALA A 136 -22.98 18.21 -15.50
C ALA A 136 -23.62 18.51 -14.14
N ARG A 137 -24.78 19.19 -14.13
CA ARG A 137 -25.54 19.47 -12.89
C ARG A 137 -25.96 18.21 -12.16
N ARG A 138 -26.36 17.16 -12.90
CA ARG A 138 -26.72 15.87 -12.31
C ARG A 138 -25.51 15.19 -11.64
N ILE A 139 -24.34 15.23 -12.27
CA ILE A 139 -23.09 14.67 -11.71
C ILE A 139 -22.74 15.39 -10.41
N GLN A 140 -22.68 16.73 -10.46
CA GLN A 140 -22.36 17.57 -9.30
C GLN A 140 -23.33 17.31 -8.14
N SER A 141 -24.64 17.41 -8.42
CA SER A 141 -25.68 17.16 -7.41
C SER A 141 -25.57 15.78 -6.78
N ARG A 142 -25.29 14.72 -7.57
CA ARG A 142 -25.11 13.38 -7.02
C ARG A 142 -23.85 13.27 -6.17
N TYR A 143 -22.71 13.74 -6.67
CA TYR A 143 -21.45 13.63 -5.96
C TYR A 143 -21.49 14.37 -4.62
N PHE A 144 -21.86 15.66 -4.62
CA PHE A 144 -21.89 16.49 -3.43
C PHE A 144 -23.05 16.15 -2.46
N SER A 145 -24.04 15.36 -2.90
CA SER A 145 -25.02 14.74 -1.98
C SER A 145 -24.57 13.38 -1.42
N GLY A 146 -23.30 13.02 -1.62
CA GLY A 146 -22.70 11.77 -1.12
C GLY A 146 -23.13 10.51 -1.88
N ARG A 147 -23.74 10.65 -3.06
CA ARG A 147 -24.23 9.53 -3.87
C ARG A 147 -23.21 9.12 -4.92
N VAL A 148 -23.20 7.82 -5.24
CA VAL A 148 -22.43 7.27 -6.36
C VAL A 148 -22.79 7.98 -7.66
N VAL A 149 -21.76 8.36 -8.43
CA VAL A 149 -21.86 8.85 -9.80
C VAL A 149 -21.58 7.70 -10.76
N LEU A 150 -22.51 7.46 -11.68
CA LEU A 150 -22.28 6.67 -12.89
C LEU A 150 -22.57 7.60 -14.07
N ALA A 151 -21.51 8.02 -14.77
CA ALA A 151 -21.58 9.02 -15.83
C ALA A 151 -21.12 8.41 -17.16
N THR A 152 -21.91 8.61 -18.21
CA THR A 152 -21.51 8.26 -19.58
C THR A 152 -21.11 9.54 -20.29
N LEU A 153 -19.85 9.66 -20.69
CA LEU A 153 -19.27 10.81 -21.36
C LEU A 153 -18.77 10.42 -22.76
N ASN A 154 -18.89 11.35 -23.71
CA ASN A 154 -18.41 11.14 -25.06
C ASN A 154 -17.04 11.81 -25.25
N VAL A 155 -16.18 11.18 -26.03
CA VAL A 155 -14.91 11.74 -26.49
C VAL A 155 -14.85 11.65 -28.00
N GLU A 156 -14.51 12.75 -28.65
CA GLU A 156 -14.33 12.80 -30.11
C GLU A 156 -12.86 13.04 -30.44
N PHE A 157 -12.36 12.34 -31.45
CA PHE A 157 -10.98 12.46 -31.93
C PHE A 157 -10.95 13.11 -33.30
N TRP A 158 -10.07 14.08 -33.46
CA TRP A 158 -9.92 14.87 -34.66
C TRP A 158 -8.47 14.87 -35.13
N SER A 159 -8.26 14.78 -36.45
CA SER A 159 -6.95 15.00 -37.08
C SER A 159 -6.61 16.49 -37.12
N GLU A 160 -5.36 16.81 -37.48
CA GLU A 160 -4.92 18.19 -37.74
C GLU A 160 -5.71 18.86 -38.88
N ASP A 161 -6.15 18.07 -39.87
CA ASP A 161 -6.94 18.53 -41.01
C ASP A 161 -8.44 18.73 -40.65
N GLY A 162 -8.83 18.45 -39.41
CA GLY A 162 -10.20 18.61 -38.93
C GLY A 162 -11.14 17.45 -39.30
N GLU A 163 -10.60 16.31 -39.73
CA GLU A 163 -11.39 15.11 -39.96
C GLU A 163 -11.61 14.34 -38.66
N ARG A 164 -12.82 13.81 -38.46
CA ARG A 164 -13.13 13.02 -37.28
C ARG A 164 -12.61 11.60 -37.46
N VAL A 165 -11.70 11.18 -36.57
CA VAL A 165 -11.01 9.90 -36.63
C VAL A 165 -11.78 8.83 -35.85
N ALA A 166 -12.28 9.16 -34.67
CA ALA A 166 -12.99 8.23 -33.81
C ALA A 166 -13.96 8.94 -32.86
N THR A 167 -14.93 8.18 -32.37
CA THR A 167 -15.81 8.57 -31.25
C THR A 167 -15.74 7.50 -30.17
N ALA A 168 -15.75 7.90 -28.91
CA ALA A 168 -15.71 7.00 -27.77
C ALA A 168 -16.82 7.33 -26.78
N VAL A 169 -17.49 6.30 -26.27
CA VAL A 169 -18.50 6.38 -25.21
C VAL A 169 -17.89 5.76 -23.95
N MET A 170 -17.61 6.61 -22.96
CA MET A 170 -16.87 6.26 -21.75
C MET A 170 -17.80 6.27 -20.54
N ARG A 171 -17.89 5.17 -19.81
CA ARG A 171 -18.74 5.03 -18.62
C ARG A 171 -17.87 5.07 -17.38
N TYR A 172 -17.98 6.12 -16.58
CA TYR A 172 -17.20 6.33 -15.37
C TYR A 172 -18.01 6.06 -14.10
N PHE A 173 -17.32 5.54 -13.10
CA PHE A 173 -17.74 5.57 -11.71
C PHE A 173 -16.99 6.70 -10.99
N ALA A 174 -17.69 7.43 -10.10
CA ALA A 174 -17.03 8.29 -9.12
C ALA A 174 -17.78 8.32 -7.78
N GLN A 175 -17.04 8.37 -6.67
CA GLN A 175 -17.57 8.54 -5.31
C GLN A 175 -16.49 9.11 -4.39
N ALA A 176 -16.88 9.79 -3.30
CA ALA A 176 -15.97 10.15 -2.23
C ALA A 176 -15.21 8.91 -1.71
N THR A 177 -13.89 8.99 -1.61
CA THR A 177 -13.03 7.86 -1.27
C THR A 177 -13.34 7.31 0.12
N GLN A 178 -13.63 8.17 1.10
CA GLN A 178 -14.08 7.77 2.44
C GLN A 178 -15.21 6.74 2.41
N ARG A 179 -16.21 6.93 1.55
CA ARG A 179 -17.37 6.02 1.45
C ARG A 179 -17.02 4.64 0.91
N LEU A 180 -15.93 4.51 0.16
CA LEU A 180 -15.43 3.20 -0.30
C LEU A 180 -14.64 2.48 0.79
N LEU A 181 -14.05 3.25 1.71
CA LEU A 181 -13.28 2.77 2.85
C LEU A 181 -14.17 2.44 4.06
N GLU A 182 -15.32 3.11 4.21
CA GLU A 182 -16.34 2.83 5.23
C GLU A 182 -16.78 1.36 5.20
N HIS A 183 -16.87 0.73 6.39
CA HIS A 183 -17.39 -0.62 6.56
C HIS A 183 -18.83 -0.71 6.05
N ARG A 184 -19.13 -1.72 5.23
CA ARG A 184 -20.54 -2.04 4.93
C ARG A 184 -21.18 -2.64 6.18
N SER A 185 -22.39 -2.19 6.51
CA SER A 185 -23.18 -2.70 7.64
C SER A 185 -23.28 -4.22 7.56
N GLY A 186 -22.64 -4.93 8.50
CA GLY A 186 -22.46 -6.38 8.47
C GLY A 186 -21.03 -6.87 8.74
N GLY A 187 -20.06 -5.97 8.93
CA GLY A 187 -18.66 -6.34 9.23
C GLY A 187 -17.84 -6.72 8.00
N GLU A 188 -18.47 -6.86 6.83
CA GLU A 188 -17.77 -7.11 5.57
C GLU A 188 -17.11 -5.83 5.03
N ARG A 189 -15.77 -5.81 5.02
CA ARG A 189 -14.99 -4.77 4.33
C ARG A 189 -15.23 -4.83 2.81
N SER A 190 -15.20 -3.67 2.14
CA SER A 190 -15.37 -3.60 0.68
C SER A 190 -14.30 -4.42 -0.06
N THR A 191 -14.62 -4.92 -1.25
CA THR A 191 -13.66 -5.69 -2.09
C THR A 191 -12.38 -4.90 -2.36
N MET A 192 -12.47 -3.57 -2.47
CA MET A 192 -11.33 -2.69 -2.67
C MET A 192 -10.42 -2.63 -1.43
N THR A 193 -10.97 -2.48 -0.22
CA THR A 193 -10.19 -2.52 1.02
C THR A 193 -9.50 -3.87 1.21
N LYS A 194 -10.19 -4.98 0.89
CA LYS A 194 -9.60 -6.33 0.91
C LYS A 194 -8.46 -6.46 -0.10
N LEU A 195 -8.61 -5.88 -1.30
CA LEU A 195 -7.58 -5.89 -2.34
C LEU A 195 -6.36 -5.07 -1.95
N ASN A 196 -6.56 -3.90 -1.32
CA ASN A 196 -5.47 -3.03 -0.86
C ASN A 196 -4.62 -3.72 0.20
N LEU A 197 -5.24 -4.36 1.21
CA LEU A 197 -4.52 -5.13 2.24
C LEU A 197 -3.63 -6.22 1.63
N LYS A 198 -4.19 -7.03 0.71
CA LYS A 198 -3.42 -8.07 0.00
C LYS A 198 -2.30 -7.47 -0.84
N THR A 199 -2.55 -6.31 -1.46
CA THR A 199 -1.58 -5.62 -2.32
C THR A 199 -0.39 -5.13 -1.50
N SER A 200 -0.61 -4.43 -0.39
CA SER A 200 0.46 -3.96 0.49
C SER A 200 1.29 -5.14 1.03
N ALA A 201 0.66 -6.21 1.52
CA ALA A 201 1.39 -7.40 1.99
C ALA A 201 2.26 -8.05 0.88
N ARG A 202 1.75 -8.09 -0.37
CA ARG A 202 2.51 -8.58 -1.53
C ARG A 202 3.66 -7.66 -1.93
N ILE A 203 3.49 -6.34 -1.78
CA ILE A 203 4.55 -5.35 -2.00
C ILE A 203 5.66 -5.54 -0.97
N ILE A 204 5.34 -5.63 0.32
CA ILE A 204 6.33 -5.84 1.38
C ILE A 204 7.07 -7.17 1.18
N ALA A 205 6.37 -8.26 0.84
CA ALA A 205 7.01 -9.51 0.46
C ALA A 205 7.92 -9.34 -0.77
N GLY A 206 7.53 -8.50 -1.73
CA GLY A 206 8.34 -8.16 -2.90
C GLY A 206 9.61 -7.39 -2.52
N LEU A 207 9.52 -6.42 -1.60
CA LEU A 207 10.67 -5.69 -1.07
C LEU A 207 11.63 -6.63 -0.33
N ARG A 208 11.11 -7.53 0.51
CA ARG A 208 11.91 -8.60 1.16
C ARG A 208 12.61 -9.49 0.13
N ALA A 209 11.93 -9.83 -0.97
CA ALA A 209 12.50 -10.68 -2.02
C ALA A 209 13.59 -10.00 -2.85
N MET A 210 13.58 -8.66 -2.91
CA MET A 210 14.56 -7.86 -3.65
C MET A 210 15.72 -7.40 -2.79
N ASP A 211 15.58 -7.39 -1.46
CA ASP A 211 16.67 -7.06 -0.56
C ASP A 211 17.81 -8.10 -0.68
N SER A 212 18.97 -7.62 -1.14
CA SER A 212 20.25 -8.32 -1.16
C SER A 212 21.33 -7.25 -1.31
N PRO A 213 21.97 -6.75 -0.23
CA PRO A 213 23.36 -7.14 0.04
C PRO A 213 23.87 -7.02 1.51
N ALA A 214 25.12 -7.51 1.69
CA ALA A 214 25.98 -7.64 2.89
C ALA A 214 25.45 -8.55 4.02
N GLY A 215 25.98 -9.79 4.12
CA GLY A 215 25.76 -10.70 5.24
C GLY A 215 24.69 -11.80 5.03
N SER A 216 23.83 -11.68 4.02
CA SER A 216 22.90 -12.75 3.63
C SER A 216 23.68 -14.00 3.19
N LYS A 217 23.27 -15.21 3.63
CA LYS A 217 23.74 -16.45 2.99
C LYS A 217 23.26 -16.43 1.53
N THR A 218 24.18 -16.15 0.62
CA THR A 218 23.92 -16.10 -0.81
C THR A 218 24.50 -17.32 -1.51
N MET A 219 23.74 -17.93 -2.43
CA MET A 219 24.26 -18.85 -3.43
C MET A 219 24.50 -18.07 -4.72
N SER A 220 25.60 -18.36 -5.43
CA SER A 220 25.82 -17.82 -6.77
C SER A 220 25.18 -18.74 -7.80
N ASP A 221 24.41 -18.19 -8.73
CA ASP A 221 23.91 -18.98 -9.88
C ASP A 221 25.03 -19.23 -10.92
N SER A 222 24.72 -20.01 -11.95
CA SER A 222 25.66 -20.33 -13.04
C SER A 222 26.11 -19.12 -13.88
N GLN A 223 25.53 -17.95 -13.63
CA GLN A 223 25.87 -16.67 -14.27
C GLN A 223 26.52 -15.68 -13.27
N GLY A 224 26.83 -16.11 -12.05
CA GLY A 224 27.53 -15.30 -11.04
C GLY A 224 26.65 -14.32 -10.26
N ARG A 225 25.31 -14.44 -10.30
CA ARG A 225 24.40 -13.59 -9.51
C ARG A 225 24.28 -14.10 -8.08
N GLN A 226 24.46 -13.24 -7.09
CA GLN A 226 24.27 -13.57 -5.66
C GLN A 226 22.76 -13.62 -5.32
N LEU A 227 22.28 -14.77 -4.85
CA LEU A 227 20.88 -15.02 -4.47
C LEU A 227 20.79 -15.41 -3.00
N ARG A 228 20.07 -14.65 -2.18
CA ARG A 228 19.74 -15.03 -0.79
C ARG A 228 18.98 -16.37 -0.76
N ILE A 229 19.40 -17.30 0.09
CA ILE A 229 18.88 -18.70 0.13
C ILE A 229 17.38 -18.75 0.47
N ASP A 230 16.85 -17.83 1.27
CA ASP A 230 15.44 -17.75 1.67
C ASP A 230 14.59 -16.78 0.84
N ALA A 231 15.18 -16.11 -0.16
CA ALA A 231 14.46 -15.30 -1.14
C ALA A 231 13.36 -16.04 -1.94
N PRO A 232 13.40 -17.37 -2.16
CA PRO A 232 12.33 -18.08 -2.88
C PRO A 232 10.96 -17.94 -2.22
N HIS A 233 10.88 -17.95 -0.88
CA HIS A 233 9.61 -17.86 -0.16
C HIS A 233 9.00 -16.46 -0.27
N ASP A 234 9.79 -15.41 -0.06
CA ASP A 234 9.34 -14.02 -0.20
C ASP A 234 8.93 -13.70 -1.64
N LYS A 235 9.70 -14.19 -2.62
CA LYS A 235 9.40 -14.02 -4.05
C LYS A 235 8.10 -14.71 -4.45
N ALA A 236 7.88 -15.93 -3.96
CA ALA A 236 6.64 -16.65 -4.18
C ALA A 236 5.47 -15.99 -3.46
N ALA A 237 5.67 -15.48 -2.24
CA ALA A 237 4.63 -14.77 -1.50
C ALA A 237 4.20 -13.48 -2.20
N ALA A 238 5.15 -12.69 -2.67
CA ALA A 238 4.90 -11.49 -3.47
C ALA A 238 4.11 -11.80 -4.76
N GLY A 239 4.52 -12.86 -5.47
CA GLY A 239 4.03 -13.16 -6.82
C GLY A 239 4.43 -12.08 -7.84
N THR A 240 4.07 -12.28 -9.10
CA THR A 240 4.50 -11.40 -10.21
C THR A 240 4.09 -9.94 -10.00
N HIS A 241 2.84 -9.71 -9.56
CA HIS A 241 2.33 -8.35 -9.34
C HIS A 241 3.01 -7.67 -8.15
N GLY A 242 3.14 -8.38 -7.01
CA GLY A 242 3.82 -7.84 -5.83
C GLY A 242 5.28 -7.46 -6.10
N LEU A 243 6.02 -8.31 -6.83
CA LEU A 243 7.39 -7.99 -7.25
C LEU A 243 7.46 -6.77 -8.18
N LEU A 244 6.54 -6.65 -9.14
CA LEU A 244 6.52 -5.51 -10.05
C LEU A 244 6.22 -4.21 -9.30
N GLN A 245 5.23 -4.23 -8.39
CA GLN A 245 4.89 -3.07 -7.58
C GLN A 245 6.03 -2.73 -6.62
N ALA A 246 6.66 -3.71 -5.98
CA ALA A 246 7.84 -3.48 -5.15
C ALA A 246 8.99 -2.86 -5.95
N LYS A 247 9.27 -3.32 -7.18
CA LYS A 247 10.29 -2.72 -8.06
C LYS A 247 9.97 -1.26 -8.40
N ARG A 248 8.69 -0.95 -8.67
CA ARG A 248 8.25 0.44 -8.89
C ARG A 248 8.47 1.26 -7.63
N LEU A 249 8.10 0.70 -6.48
CA LEU A 249 8.22 1.36 -5.19
C LEU A 249 9.67 1.63 -4.83
N GLN A 250 10.57 0.66 -5.00
CA GLN A 250 12.00 0.81 -4.71
C GLN A 250 12.67 1.90 -5.55
N LYS A 251 12.20 2.16 -6.78
CA LYS A 251 12.69 3.28 -7.61
C LYS A 251 12.28 4.64 -7.06
N VAL A 252 11.13 4.70 -6.39
CA VAL A 252 10.59 5.93 -5.83
C VAL A 252 11.00 6.07 -4.36
N LEU A 253 11.13 5.00 -3.60
CA LEU A 253 11.39 4.98 -2.16
C LEU A 253 12.44 3.90 -1.86
N PRO A 254 13.71 4.14 -2.19
CA PRO A 254 14.78 3.17 -1.92
C PRO A 254 14.93 2.88 -0.42
N GLN A 255 14.69 3.86 0.44
CA GLN A 255 14.74 3.72 1.90
C GLN A 255 13.77 2.65 2.41
N LEU A 256 12.58 2.56 1.82
CA LEU A 256 11.56 1.59 2.21
C LEU A 256 12.05 0.15 2.00
N GLY A 257 12.79 -0.11 0.91
CA GLY A 257 13.38 -1.42 0.65
C GLY A 257 14.46 -1.79 1.67
N ALA A 258 15.38 -0.87 1.96
CA ALA A 258 16.43 -1.06 2.95
C ALA A 258 15.85 -1.29 4.35
N MET A 259 14.83 -0.51 4.72
CA MET A 259 14.12 -0.61 5.99
C MET A 259 13.41 -1.96 6.15
N VAL A 260 12.65 -2.41 5.15
CA VAL A 260 12.01 -3.75 5.17
C VAL A 260 13.04 -4.87 5.27
N GLY A 261 14.17 -4.74 4.58
CA GLY A 261 15.30 -5.68 4.66
C GLY A 261 15.89 -5.77 6.06
N ALA A 262 16.31 -4.62 6.61
CA ALA A 262 16.85 -4.48 7.96
C ALA A 262 15.89 -5.05 9.00
N ARG A 263 14.63 -4.65 8.94
CA ARG A 263 13.55 -5.12 9.81
C ARG A 263 13.44 -6.64 9.81
N THR A 264 13.45 -7.23 8.63
CA THR A 264 13.31 -8.69 8.47
C THR A 264 14.50 -9.41 9.12
N ARG A 265 15.73 -8.93 8.86
CA ARG A 265 16.98 -9.53 9.36
C ARG A 265 17.13 -9.38 10.87
N HIS A 266 16.82 -8.21 11.41
CA HIS A 266 16.88 -7.97 12.85
C HIS A 266 15.91 -8.89 13.61
N CYS A 267 14.67 -9.03 13.14
CA CYS A 267 13.72 -9.97 13.76
C CYS A 267 14.21 -11.42 13.68
N ASP A 268 14.85 -11.82 12.57
CA ASP A 268 15.42 -13.17 12.43
C ASP A 268 16.62 -13.40 13.36
N GLU A 269 17.41 -12.37 13.62
CA GLU A 269 18.52 -12.40 14.58
C GLU A 269 18.01 -12.58 16.01
N VAL A 270 16.95 -11.86 16.37
CA VAL A 270 16.27 -12.04 17.65
C VAL A 270 15.71 -13.45 17.77
N LEU A 271 15.02 -13.98 16.75
CA LEU A 271 14.55 -15.37 16.75
C LEU A 271 15.70 -16.36 16.98
N ARG A 272 16.84 -16.20 16.29
CA ARG A 272 18.02 -17.07 16.46
C ARG A 272 18.70 -16.93 17.82
N SER A 273 18.52 -15.80 18.49
CA SER A 273 19.11 -15.54 19.80
C SER A 273 18.39 -16.24 20.96
N ILE A 274 17.22 -16.85 20.71
CA ILE A 274 16.38 -17.52 21.70
C ILE A 274 16.46 -19.05 21.49
N PRO A 275 17.49 -19.72 22.03
CA PRO A 275 17.59 -21.18 21.90
C PRO A 275 16.44 -21.86 22.66
N GLY A 276 15.88 -22.92 22.06
CA GLY A 276 14.80 -23.67 22.68
C GLY A 276 13.46 -22.95 22.72
N ILE A 277 13.23 -21.99 21.81
CA ILE A 277 11.93 -21.36 21.66
C ILE A 277 10.81 -22.41 21.50
N GLU A 278 9.74 -22.25 22.27
CA GLU A 278 8.61 -23.18 22.28
C GLU A 278 7.44 -22.62 21.47
N GLN A 279 7.28 -21.30 21.43
CA GLN A 279 6.21 -20.65 20.70
C GLN A 279 6.67 -19.41 19.93
N LEU A 280 6.14 -19.22 18.73
CA LEU A 280 6.24 -17.98 17.96
C LEU A 280 4.84 -17.41 17.74
N VAL A 281 4.59 -16.20 18.22
CA VAL A 281 3.32 -15.49 18.03
C VAL A 281 3.54 -14.36 17.04
N MET A 282 2.92 -14.42 15.87
CA MET A 282 3.02 -13.41 14.81
C MET A 282 1.76 -12.56 14.76
N LEU A 283 1.87 -11.30 15.20
CA LEU A 283 0.80 -10.31 15.19
C LEU A 283 0.84 -9.55 13.84
N GLY A 284 -0.18 -9.75 13.02
CA GLY A 284 -0.20 -9.23 11.64
C GLY A 284 0.65 -10.13 10.74
N ALA A 285 0.41 -11.45 10.81
CA ALA A 285 1.24 -12.45 10.15
C ALA A 285 1.40 -12.24 8.64
N GLY A 286 0.38 -11.67 7.98
CA GLY A 286 0.37 -11.31 6.57
C GLY A 286 1.03 -12.36 5.68
N LEU A 287 2.01 -11.92 4.90
CA LEU A 287 2.81 -12.78 4.03
C LEU A 287 4.25 -12.98 4.53
N ASP A 288 4.46 -12.94 5.85
CA ASP A 288 5.75 -13.30 6.43
C ASP A 288 5.96 -14.81 6.46
N MET A 289 6.91 -15.32 5.67
CA MET A 289 7.18 -16.74 5.54
C MET A 289 8.21 -17.28 6.55
N ARG A 290 8.50 -16.57 7.67
CA ARG A 290 9.35 -17.07 8.76
C ARG A 290 9.09 -18.53 9.15
N PRO A 291 7.84 -18.98 9.35
CA PRO A 291 7.59 -20.38 9.73
C PRO A 291 8.12 -21.40 8.73
N LEU A 292 8.13 -21.05 7.43
CA LEU A 292 8.63 -21.93 6.37
C LEU A 292 10.15 -21.77 6.18
N ARG A 293 10.65 -20.53 6.17
CA ARG A 293 12.06 -20.25 5.85
C ARG A 293 13.02 -20.38 7.04
N ARG A 294 12.48 -20.44 8.26
CA ARG A 294 13.19 -20.64 9.54
C ARG A 294 12.72 -21.90 10.27
N ALA A 295 12.27 -22.89 9.51
CA ALA A 295 11.71 -24.14 10.08
C ALA A 295 12.73 -24.91 10.93
N ALA A 296 14.03 -24.78 10.66
CA ALA A 296 15.07 -25.42 11.45
C ALA A 296 15.21 -24.76 12.84
N GLU A 297 15.21 -23.43 12.88
CA GLU A 297 15.23 -22.66 14.13
C GLU A 297 13.94 -22.85 14.96
N LEU A 298 12.81 -23.11 14.29
CA LEU A 298 11.50 -23.34 14.90
C LEU A 298 11.18 -24.83 15.11
N SER A 299 12.17 -25.72 15.01
CA SER A 299 11.94 -27.16 15.13
C SER A 299 11.38 -27.51 16.51
N GLY A 300 10.14 -28.03 16.53
CA GLY A 300 9.43 -28.39 17.76
C GLY A 300 8.65 -27.25 18.40
N ALA A 301 8.74 -26.02 17.86
CA ALA A 301 7.93 -24.90 18.31
C ALA A 301 6.53 -24.92 17.69
N THR A 302 5.57 -24.29 18.36
CA THR A 302 4.23 -24.02 17.84
C THR A 302 4.13 -22.56 17.39
N VAL A 303 3.66 -22.34 16.16
CA VAL A 303 3.50 -20.99 15.59
C VAL A 303 2.03 -20.58 15.62
N PHE A 304 1.76 -19.39 16.13
CA PHE A 304 0.46 -18.74 16.10
C PHE A 304 0.48 -17.58 15.11
N GLU A 305 -0.34 -17.67 14.06
CA GLU A 305 -0.45 -16.68 13.00
C GLU A 305 -1.74 -15.88 13.20
N LEU A 306 -1.62 -14.64 13.68
CA LEU A 306 -2.75 -13.77 13.97
C LEU A 306 -2.88 -12.69 12.91
N ASP A 307 -4.04 -12.65 12.26
CA ASP A 307 -4.37 -11.63 11.27
C ASP A 307 -5.88 -11.64 10.99
N LEU A 308 -6.33 -10.71 10.17
CA LEU A 308 -7.69 -10.70 9.65
C LEU A 308 -7.97 -11.99 8.86
N PRO A 309 -9.22 -12.53 8.91
CA PRO A 309 -9.59 -13.74 8.16
C PRO A 309 -9.20 -13.71 6.68
N VAL A 310 -9.32 -12.55 6.04
CA VAL A 310 -8.98 -12.36 4.61
C VAL A 310 -7.48 -12.50 4.33
N MET A 311 -6.64 -12.11 5.29
CA MET A 311 -5.18 -12.21 5.18
C MET A 311 -4.71 -13.63 5.49
N LEU A 312 -5.29 -14.30 6.49
CA LEU A 312 -5.02 -15.70 6.79
C LEU A 312 -5.37 -16.62 5.60
N ALA A 313 -6.51 -16.38 4.95
CA ALA A 313 -6.90 -17.09 3.73
C ALA A 313 -5.92 -16.84 2.56
N GLU A 314 -5.47 -15.60 2.37
CA GLU A 314 -4.46 -15.26 1.35
C GLU A 314 -3.12 -15.95 1.62
N ARG A 315 -2.69 -15.95 2.87
CA ARG A 315 -1.47 -16.61 3.34
C ARG A 315 -1.53 -18.12 3.08
N GLN A 316 -2.64 -18.76 3.46
CA GLN A 316 -2.85 -20.19 3.24
C GLN A 316 -2.79 -20.52 1.74
N HIS A 317 -3.45 -19.72 0.89
CA HIS A 317 -3.39 -19.88 -0.56
C HIS A 317 -1.96 -19.76 -1.12
N VAL A 318 -1.16 -18.82 -0.60
CA VAL A 318 0.25 -18.65 -0.99
C VAL A 318 1.09 -19.86 -0.58
N ILE A 319 0.88 -20.40 0.62
CA ILE A 319 1.58 -21.59 1.13
C ILE A 319 1.22 -22.82 0.30
N GLU A 320 -0.06 -23.07 0.03
CA GLU A 320 -0.49 -24.21 -0.81
C GLU A 320 0.13 -24.17 -2.21
N ARG A 321 0.23 -22.97 -2.79
CA ARG A 321 0.90 -22.78 -4.09
C ARG A 321 2.39 -23.09 -4.00
N LEU A 322 3.05 -22.66 -2.92
CA LEU A 322 4.46 -22.97 -2.66
C LEU A 322 4.68 -24.49 -2.54
N GLU A 323 3.86 -25.18 -1.76
CA GLU A 323 3.92 -26.62 -1.55
C GLU A 323 3.67 -27.40 -2.86
N THR A 324 2.71 -26.93 -3.65
CA THR A 324 2.46 -27.47 -5.00
C THR A 324 3.70 -27.35 -5.90
N GLN A 325 4.40 -26.21 -5.85
CA GLN A 325 5.63 -25.99 -6.62
C GLN A 325 6.81 -26.84 -6.13
N LEU A 326 6.86 -27.12 -4.83
CA LEU A 326 7.89 -27.97 -4.21
C LEU A 326 7.60 -29.48 -4.38
N GLY A 327 6.40 -29.85 -4.85
CA GLY A 327 6.00 -31.24 -5.03
C GLY A 327 5.64 -31.95 -3.73
N GLY A 328 5.29 -31.20 -2.68
CA GLY A 328 4.94 -31.74 -1.37
C GLY A 328 4.81 -30.67 -0.27
N PRO A 329 4.35 -31.05 0.93
CA PRO A 329 4.22 -30.13 2.05
C PRO A 329 5.58 -29.53 2.41
N ALA A 330 5.60 -28.24 2.73
CA ALA A 330 6.82 -27.57 3.13
C ALA A 330 7.23 -28.05 4.52
N ALA A 331 8.52 -28.31 4.74
CA ALA A 331 9.03 -28.53 6.09
C ALA A 331 8.75 -27.28 6.93
N ALA A 332 7.90 -27.40 7.93
CA ALA A 332 7.46 -26.30 8.75
C ALA A 332 7.06 -26.79 10.16
N PRO A 333 7.16 -25.93 11.19
CA PRO A 333 6.62 -26.22 12.51
C PRO A 333 5.10 -26.36 12.47
N GLU A 334 4.52 -26.81 13.58
CA GLU A 334 3.07 -26.76 13.78
C GLU A 334 2.60 -25.29 13.72
N ARG A 335 1.54 -25.01 12.96
CA ARG A 335 1.00 -23.66 12.79
C ARG A 335 -0.48 -23.61 13.05
N HIS A 336 -0.92 -22.61 13.80
CA HIS A 336 -2.33 -22.33 14.09
C HIS A 336 -2.69 -20.92 13.64
N GLN A 337 -3.69 -20.81 12.78
CA GLN A 337 -4.23 -19.52 12.34
C GLN A 337 -5.33 -19.07 13.31
N ILE A 338 -5.19 -17.87 13.86
CA ILE A 338 -6.17 -17.27 14.77
C ILE A 338 -6.66 -15.97 14.14
N ALA A 339 -7.91 -15.96 13.70
CA ALA A 339 -8.55 -14.76 13.16
C ALA A 339 -8.66 -13.67 14.23
N ALA A 340 -8.13 -12.49 13.94
CA ALA A 340 -8.17 -11.33 14.83
C ALA A 340 -8.27 -10.01 14.04
N ASP A 341 -9.18 -9.13 14.45
CA ASP A 341 -9.17 -7.70 14.10
C ASP A 341 -8.63 -6.91 15.30
N PHE A 342 -7.39 -6.43 15.23
CA PHE A 342 -6.71 -5.74 16.34
C PHE A 342 -7.39 -4.46 16.81
N LEU A 343 -8.36 -3.92 16.06
CA LEU A 343 -9.15 -2.77 16.49
C LEU A 343 -10.27 -3.16 17.46
N GLN A 344 -10.74 -4.40 17.39
CA GLN A 344 -11.95 -4.89 18.06
C GLN A 344 -11.66 -6.00 19.07
N ASP A 345 -10.73 -6.90 18.73
CA ASP A 345 -10.50 -8.12 19.47
C ASP A 345 -9.41 -7.98 20.55
N ASP A 346 -9.60 -8.73 21.63
CA ASP A 346 -8.59 -8.91 22.68
C ASP A 346 -7.70 -10.11 22.33
N VAL A 347 -6.54 -9.84 21.73
CA VAL A 347 -5.63 -10.86 21.19
C VAL A 347 -5.15 -11.86 22.24
N GLY A 348 -4.83 -11.39 23.45
CA GLY A 348 -4.43 -12.23 24.57
C GLY A 348 -5.51 -13.22 25.00
N GLU A 349 -6.79 -12.81 24.95
CA GLU A 349 -7.92 -13.72 25.21
C GLU A 349 -8.11 -14.75 24.09
N LEU A 350 -7.88 -14.35 22.83
CA LEU A 350 -7.90 -15.30 21.70
C LEU A 350 -6.79 -16.34 21.83
N LEU A 351 -5.58 -15.92 22.20
CA LEU A 351 -4.46 -16.83 22.48
C LEU A 351 -4.78 -17.77 23.64
N GLN A 352 -5.25 -17.25 24.79
CA GLN A 352 -5.58 -18.07 25.96
C GLN A 352 -6.60 -19.18 25.66
N ARG A 353 -7.60 -18.88 24.81
CA ARG A 353 -8.63 -19.85 24.45
C ARG A 353 -8.14 -20.90 23.47
N HIS A 354 -7.03 -20.65 22.78
CA HIS A 354 -6.50 -21.58 21.80
C HIS A 354 -5.83 -22.77 22.50
N PHE A 355 -6.31 -23.99 22.23
CA PHE A 355 -5.91 -25.21 22.96
C PHE A 355 -4.40 -25.50 22.94
N ALA A 356 -3.70 -25.05 21.90
CA ALA A 356 -2.27 -25.27 21.71
C ALA A 356 -1.39 -24.19 22.37
N PHE A 357 -1.96 -23.07 22.83
CA PHE A 357 -1.19 -21.96 23.40
C PHE A 357 -0.96 -22.16 24.90
N SER A 358 0.26 -21.89 25.34
CA SER A 358 0.67 -21.89 26.75
C SER A 358 1.26 -20.54 27.13
N GLU A 359 0.73 -19.93 28.20
CA GLU A 359 1.25 -18.66 28.73
C GLU A 359 2.65 -18.81 29.36
N THR A 360 3.01 -20.02 29.78
CA THR A 360 4.28 -20.32 30.47
C THR A 360 5.36 -20.85 29.54
N ALA A 361 5.08 -21.06 28.26
CA ALA A 361 6.07 -21.50 27.29
C ALA A 361 6.96 -20.32 26.84
N LEU A 362 8.24 -20.59 26.58
CA LEU A 362 9.18 -19.59 26.05
C LEU A 362 8.71 -19.10 24.68
N THR A 363 8.25 -17.86 24.63
CA THR A 363 7.55 -17.28 23.48
C THR A 363 8.25 -16.06 22.92
N LEU A 364 8.42 -16.01 21.60
CA LEU A 364 8.70 -14.77 20.88
C LEU A 364 7.40 -14.21 20.31
N PHE A 365 7.04 -13.00 20.71
CA PHE A 365 5.97 -12.21 20.11
C PHE A 365 6.57 -11.28 19.06
N VAL A 366 6.10 -11.36 17.81
CA VAL A 366 6.55 -10.53 16.68
C VAL A 366 5.40 -9.61 16.27
N TYR A 367 5.61 -8.30 16.37
CA TYR A 367 4.68 -7.28 15.92
C TYR A 367 5.32 -6.45 14.79
N GLU A 368 5.45 -7.06 13.61
CA GLU A 368 6.13 -6.48 12.46
C GLU A 368 5.19 -5.67 11.55
N GLY A 369 5.61 -4.47 11.15
CA GLY A 369 5.00 -3.67 10.09
C GLY A 369 3.57 -3.24 10.41
N CYS A 370 3.24 -3.14 11.69
CA CYS A 370 1.89 -2.88 12.16
C CYS A 370 1.79 -1.60 13.00
N SER A 371 2.69 -1.39 13.97
CA SER A 371 2.54 -0.37 15.02
C SER A 371 2.26 1.04 14.49
N MET A 372 2.85 1.39 13.35
CA MET A 372 2.73 2.69 12.68
C MET A 372 1.39 2.96 12.01
N TYR A 373 0.52 1.95 11.90
CA TYR A 373 -0.82 2.05 11.33
C TYR A 373 -1.94 2.06 12.38
N PHE A 374 -1.59 1.91 13.66
CA PHE A 374 -2.51 1.99 14.78
C PHE A 374 -2.21 3.25 15.58
N ASP A 375 -3.24 3.89 16.12
CA ASP A 375 -3.02 5.03 17.03
C ASP A 375 -2.35 4.59 18.35
N GLU A 376 -1.97 5.55 19.19
CA GLU A 376 -1.32 5.28 20.47
C GLU A 376 -2.17 4.35 21.36
N GLN A 377 -3.47 4.62 21.47
CA GLN A 377 -4.37 3.87 22.35
C GLN A 377 -4.58 2.44 21.84
N GLN A 378 -4.68 2.25 20.54
CA GLN A 378 -4.78 0.95 19.88
C GLN A 378 -3.52 0.12 20.14
N ASN A 379 -2.33 0.70 19.94
CA ASN A 379 -1.07 0.02 20.26
C ASN A 379 -0.99 -0.35 21.75
N ARG A 380 -1.33 0.57 22.66
CA ARG A 380 -1.35 0.31 24.11
C ARG A 380 -2.26 -0.85 24.49
N ARG A 381 -3.47 -0.89 23.91
CA ARG A 381 -4.44 -1.97 24.14
C ARG A 381 -3.91 -3.32 23.67
N LEU A 382 -3.35 -3.38 22.45
CA LEU A 382 -2.79 -4.61 21.90
C LEU A 382 -1.59 -5.11 22.72
N LEU A 383 -0.64 -4.23 23.04
CA LEU A 383 0.54 -4.56 23.83
C LEU A 383 0.16 -5.03 25.25
N SER A 384 -0.78 -4.35 25.90
CA SER A 384 -1.30 -4.77 27.21
C SER A 384 -2.01 -6.13 27.15
N SER A 385 -2.72 -6.38 26.04
CA SER A 385 -3.43 -7.63 25.80
C SER A 385 -2.48 -8.82 25.72
N ILE A 386 -1.41 -8.74 24.93
CA ILE A 386 -0.40 -9.80 24.81
C ILE A 386 0.46 -9.93 26.07
N ARG A 387 0.78 -8.83 26.75
CA ARG A 387 1.57 -8.83 27.99
C ARG A 387 0.98 -9.76 29.03
N ARG A 388 -0.36 -9.76 29.20
CA ARG A 388 -1.05 -10.63 30.17
C ARG A 388 -0.80 -12.12 29.92
N ARG A 389 -0.39 -12.51 28.71
CA ARG A 389 -0.12 -13.89 28.30
C ARG A 389 1.36 -14.25 28.27
N MET A 390 2.25 -13.32 28.57
CA MET A 390 3.69 -13.48 28.44
C MET A 390 4.34 -13.90 29.76
N ARG A 391 3.92 -15.03 30.34
CA ARG A 391 4.30 -15.40 31.72
C ARG A 391 5.70 -15.97 31.86
N HIS A 392 6.29 -16.51 30.78
CA HIS A 392 7.67 -16.99 30.83
C HIS A 392 8.65 -15.79 30.90
N PRO A 393 9.55 -15.73 31.90
CA PRO A 393 10.39 -14.55 32.16
C PRO A 393 11.41 -14.25 31.04
N GLU A 394 11.77 -15.26 30.24
CA GLU A 394 12.67 -15.10 29.10
C GLU A 394 11.96 -14.89 27.76
N SER A 395 10.61 -14.87 27.75
CA SER A 395 9.88 -14.51 26.54
C SER A 395 10.28 -13.11 26.07
N VAL A 396 10.21 -12.88 24.77
CA VAL A 396 10.59 -11.60 24.16
C VAL A 396 9.44 -11.07 23.30
N LEU A 397 9.18 -9.77 23.37
CA LEU A 397 8.47 -9.01 22.37
C LEU A 397 9.50 -8.39 21.43
N TRP A 398 9.34 -8.60 20.13
CA TRP A 398 10.02 -7.84 19.09
C TRP A 398 8.98 -7.04 18.30
N MET A 399 9.24 -5.75 18.08
CA MET A 399 8.40 -4.90 17.25
C MET A 399 9.25 -3.86 16.51
N ASP A 400 8.78 -3.42 15.35
CA ASP A 400 9.29 -2.20 14.71
C ASP A 400 8.36 -1.02 15.00
N CYS A 401 8.92 0.18 15.00
CA CYS A 401 8.16 1.42 15.04
C CYS A 401 8.89 2.51 14.27
N VAL A 402 8.19 3.63 14.08
CA VAL A 402 8.74 4.85 13.51
C VAL A 402 8.70 5.96 14.55
N THR A 403 9.47 7.02 14.36
CA THR A 403 9.35 8.23 15.16
C THR A 403 8.28 9.18 14.59
N PRO A 404 7.86 10.21 15.34
CA PRO A 404 6.99 11.27 14.81
C PRO A 404 7.55 12.05 13.60
N ALA A 405 8.86 11.96 13.34
CA ALA A 405 9.53 12.67 12.25
C ALA A 405 8.96 12.32 10.88
N VAL A 406 8.73 11.03 10.62
CA VAL A 406 8.20 10.50 9.36
C VAL A 406 6.67 10.48 9.31
N ILE A 407 6.02 11.29 10.17
CA ILE A 407 4.56 11.41 10.28
C ILE A 407 4.12 12.87 10.16
N ASN A 408 4.78 13.78 10.90
CA ASN A 408 4.36 15.16 11.09
C ASN A 408 5.19 16.20 10.31
N GLU A 409 6.10 15.78 9.42
CA GLU A 409 6.92 16.66 8.56
C GLU A 409 7.74 17.72 9.32
N GLY A 410 8.05 17.46 10.60
CA GLY A 410 8.53 18.49 11.53
C GLY A 410 10.05 18.61 11.70
N THR A 411 10.86 17.80 11.00
CA THR A 411 12.30 17.70 11.28
C THR A 411 13.15 18.81 10.68
N GLY A 412 12.71 19.41 9.56
CA GLY A 412 13.55 20.30 8.76
C GLY A 412 14.56 19.58 7.86
N ASP A 413 14.61 18.24 7.88
CA ASP A 413 15.50 17.44 7.04
C ASP A 413 14.86 17.18 5.66
N PRO A 414 15.48 17.64 4.56
CA PRO A 414 14.93 17.48 3.21
C PRO A 414 14.68 16.03 2.80
N ASN A 415 15.49 15.07 3.28
CA ASN A 415 15.33 13.65 2.95
C ASN A 415 14.09 13.07 3.63
N ILE A 416 13.85 13.43 4.89
CA ILE A 416 12.66 13.02 5.65
C ILE A 416 11.41 13.64 5.03
N HIS A 417 11.45 14.92 4.66
CA HIS A 417 10.35 15.58 3.93
C HIS A 417 10.04 14.88 2.62
N GLU A 418 11.06 14.62 1.81
CA GLU A 418 10.89 13.93 0.53
C GLU A 418 10.36 12.50 0.71
N PHE A 419 10.81 11.81 1.75
CA PHE A 419 10.33 10.48 2.10
C PHE A 419 8.84 10.50 2.47
N VAL A 420 8.41 11.41 3.36
CA VAL A 420 7.01 11.56 3.76
C VAL A 420 6.14 11.91 2.57
N ASP A 421 6.58 12.86 1.74
CA ASP A 421 5.93 13.24 0.49
C ASP A 421 5.68 12.00 -0.40
N ARG A 422 6.72 11.18 -0.58
CA ARG A 422 6.68 9.99 -1.43
C ARG A 422 5.81 8.87 -0.83
N MET A 423 5.80 8.70 0.49
CA MET A 423 4.90 7.77 1.19
C MET A 423 3.43 8.18 1.08
N GLU A 424 3.14 9.48 1.13
CA GLU A 424 1.79 9.99 0.93
C GLU A 424 1.31 9.78 -0.50
N MET A 425 2.16 10.04 -1.50
CA MET A 425 1.82 9.84 -2.92
C MET A 425 1.47 8.39 -3.29
N ILE A 426 2.02 7.41 -2.58
CA ILE A 426 1.72 5.98 -2.80
C ILE A 426 0.57 5.47 -1.93
N GLY A 427 0.04 6.29 -1.02
CA GLY A 427 -1.06 5.93 -0.11
C GLY A 427 -0.67 5.07 1.09
N GLU A 428 0.61 5.01 1.46
CA GLU A 428 1.14 4.17 2.56
C GLU A 428 1.54 5.03 3.78
N ARG A 429 0.73 6.05 4.11
CA ARG A 429 1.03 7.00 5.18
C ARG A 429 1.04 6.33 6.56
N PHE A 430 2.03 6.66 7.40
CA PHE A 430 2.05 6.31 8.82
C PHE A 430 1.20 7.28 9.65
N VAL A 431 0.61 6.75 10.72
CA VAL A 431 -0.34 7.47 11.58
C VAL A 431 0.22 7.71 12.98
N TYR A 432 1.08 6.83 13.47
CA TYR A 432 1.64 6.92 14.82
C TYR A 432 3.08 6.40 14.92
N GLY A 433 3.81 6.93 15.89
CA GLY A 433 5.17 6.53 16.22
C GLY A 433 5.57 7.14 17.56
N PRO A 434 6.08 6.37 18.54
CA PRO A 434 6.50 6.93 19.81
C PRO A 434 7.77 7.79 19.63
N ALA A 435 7.80 8.97 20.25
CA ALA A 435 9.01 9.79 20.31
C ALA A 435 10.11 9.12 21.16
N ASP A 436 9.68 8.38 22.18
CA ASP A 436 10.52 7.59 23.08
C ASP A 436 9.92 6.16 23.16
N PRO A 437 10.44 5.21 22.36
CA PRO A 437 9.94 3.83 22.36
C PRO A 437 10.09 3.14 23.73
N GLU A 438 11.14 3.45 24.48
CA GLU A 438 11.38 2.87 25.80
C GLU A 438 10.33 3.33 26.80
N ALA A 439 10.06 4.64 26.88
CA ALA A 439 9.01 5.18 27.73
C ALA A 439 7.63 4.65 27.33
N PHE A 440 7.37 4.52 26.03
CA PHE A 440 6.14 3.94 25.51
C PHE A 440 5.96 2.47 25.95
N LEU A 441 6.98 1.63 25.79
CA LEU A 441 6.97 0.23 26.24
C LEU A 441 6.79 0.10 27.75
N ARG A 442 7.50 0.94 28.54
CA ARG A 442 7.35 1.00 30.00
C ARG A 442 5.92 1.29 30.42
N SER A 443 5.29 2.26 29.76
CA SER A 443 3.89 2.60 30.02
C SER A 443 2.89 1.51 29.59
N CYS A 444 3.34 0.50 28.85
CA CYS A 444 2.58 -0.72 28.53
C CYS A 444 2.92 -1.90 29.46
N GLY A 445 3.81 -1.72 30.44
CA GLY A 445 4.25 -2.77 31.38
C GLY A 445 5.40 -3.65 30.86
N PHE A 446 6.16 -3.16 29.89
CA PHE A 446 7.35 -3.84 29.37
C PHE A 446 8.64 -3.13 29.77
N VAL A 447 9.72 -3.89 29.89
CA VAL A 447 11.08 -3.37 30.01
C VAL A 447 11.75 -3.50 28.65
N CYS A 448 12.16 -2.36 28.07
CA CYS A 448 12.92 -2.34 26.82
C CYS A 448 14.30 -2.98 27.05
N CYS A 449 14.70 -3.89 26.16
CA CYS A 449 15.98 -4.58 26.20
C CYS A 449 16.95 -4.07 25.13
N SER A 450 16.44 -3.68 23.95
CA SER A 450 17.20 -3.01 22.89
C SER A 450 16.30 -2.06 22.12
N ASP A 451 16.89 -0.98 21.60
CA ASP A 451 16.29 -0.01 20.68
C ASP A 451 17.34 0.34 19.63
N ASP A 452 17.27 -0.33 18.49
CA ASP A 452 18.22 -0.23 17.40
C ASP A 452 17.60 0.53 16.23
N THR A 453 18.29 1.50 15.65
CA THR A 453 17.79 2.17 14.44
C THR A 453 18.14 1.35 13.19
N ALA A 454 17.33 1.47 12.14
CA ALA A 454 17.67 0.86 10.85
C ALA A 454 18.96 1.47 10.27
N GLN A 455 19.24 2.74 10.57
CA GLN A 455 20.47 3.42 10.19
C GLN A 455 21.71 2.75 10.80
N ASP A 456 21.72 2.58 12.12
CA ASP A 456 22.84 1.95 12.85
C ASP A 456 23.00 0.49 12.43
N TYR A 457 21.88 -0.24 12.35
CA TYR A 457 21.87 -1.65 11.95
C TYR A 457 22.43 -1.87 10.53
N LEU A 458 22.18 -0.93 9.62
CA LEU A 458 22.68 -0.99 8.25
C LEU A 458 24.05 -0.33 8.05
N GLY A 459 24.57 0.40 9.05
CA GLY A 459 25.73 1.26 8.89
C GLY A 459 25.53 2.33 7.81
N SER A 460 24.30 2.87 7.70
CA SER A 460 23.93 3.85 6.68
C SER A 460 24.12 5.28 7.17
N GLU A 461 24.38 6.21 6.25
CA GLU A 461 24.39 7.65 6.53
C GLU A 461 23.03 8.31 6.23
N ASP A 462 22.02 7.58 5.72
CA ASP A 462 20.70 8.15 5.40
C ASP A 462 19.90 8.40 6.71
N PRO A 463 19.61 9.67 7.05
CA PRO A 463 18.90 10.02 8.29
C PRO A 463 17.47 9.49 8.33
N THR A 464 16.85 9.25 7.18
CA THR A 464 15.51 8.65 7.10
C THR A 464 15.47 7.26 7.74
N LEU A 465 16.56 6.50 7.64
CA LEU A 465 16.67 5.18 8.26
C LEU A 465 16.83 5.28 9.79
N GLY A 466 17.25 6.43 10.32
CA GLY A 466 17.36 6.67 11.76
C GLY A 466 15.99 6.80 12.43
N GLU A 467 14.96 7.11 11.64
CA GLU A 467 13.58 7.26 12.10
C GLU A 467 12.82 5.93 12.19
N TYR A 468 13.44 4.84 11.75
CA TYR A 468 12.92 3.48 11.88
C TYR A 468 13.66 2.73 12.97
N ARG A 469 12.91 2.15 13.90
CA ARG A 469 13.44 1.52 15.11
C ARG A 469 12.98 0.09 15.24
N PHE A 470 13.88 -0.77 15.69
CA PHE A 470 13.61 -2.15 16.06
C PHE A 470 13.81 -2.27 17.57
N VAL A 471 12.77 -2.66 18.28
CA VAL A 471 12.83 -2.76 19.74
C VAL A 471 12.57 -4.18 20.19
N THR A 472 13.34 -4.61 21.19
CA THR A 472 13.05 -5.82 21.96
C THR A 472 12.61 -5.45 23.36
N ALA A 473 11.68 -6.20 23.92
CA ALA A 473 11.18 -5.96 25.27
C ALA A 473 10.80 -7.26 25.98
N ARG A 474 10.81 -7.21 27.32
CA ARG A 474 10.36 -8.32 28.18
C ARG A 474 9.31 -7.83 29.16
N GLN A 475 8.52 -8.73 29.72
CA GLN A 475 7.62 -8.37 30.81
C GLN A 475 8.43 -8.01 32.06
N ASP A 476 8.02 -6.96 32.76
CA ASP A 476 8.63 -6.60 34.05
C ASP A 476 8.47 -7.77 35.04
N VAL A 477 9.57 -8.18 35.67
CA VAL A 477 9.62 -9.32 36.61
C VAL A 477 8.75 -9.05 37.84
N LEU A 478 8.54 -7.77 38.19
CA LEU A 478 7.65 -7.37 39.29
C LEU A 478 6.16 -7.66 39.00
N ASP A 479 5.77 -7.85 37.74
CA ASP A 479 4.40 -8.14 37.31
C ASP A 479 4.12 -9.66 37.13
N LEU A 480 5.11 -10.52 37.38
CA LEU A 480 5.00 -11.98 37.24
C LEU A 480 4.68 -12.71 38.56
N SER A 481 4.75 -12.02 39.71
CA SER A 481 4.29 -12.49 41.02
C SER A 481 2.79 -12.29 41.20
#